data_AF-A0A3D3YXE5-F1
#
_entry.id   AF-A0A3D3YXE5-F1
#
_cell.length_a   1.000
_cell.length_b   1.000
_cell.length_c   1.000
_cell.angle_alpha   90.00
_cell.angle_beta   90.00
_cell.angle_gamma   90.00
#
_symmetry.space_group_name_H-M   'P 1'
#
loop_
_entity.id
_entity.type
_entity.pdbx_description
1 polymer ?
#
loop_
_entity_poly.entity_id
_entity_poly.type
_entity_poly.pdbx_seq_one_letter_code
_entity_poly.pdbx_strand_id
1 'polypeptide(L)'
;MGGTMPAAKRRTSATMKASDAARALGISLDTLRRWDRDGRIEVVRDGSNRRQVPVSEVERLTGQPPRAKTGSRLSARNRLAGTVRRVQADGVMAVVEIEAGPYTLAAAITRDAVEELALRPGVAVVATIKATSVMVSREDVPTG
;
A
#
# COMPACT_ATOMS: atom_id res chain seq x y z
N MET A 1 30.03 5.51 43.21
CA MET A 1 29.84 5.30 41.75
C MET A 1 28.77 4.21 41.60
N GLY A 2 27.49 4.41 41.28
CA GLY A 2 26.83 5.40 40.40
C GLY A 2 27.19 5.10 38.95
N GLY A 3 26.38 4.46 38.10
CA GLY A 3 25.01 3.99 38.24
C GLY A 3 24.59 3.04 37.09
N THR A 4 23.47 2.34 37.34
CA THR A 4 22.35 1.94 36.46
C THR A 4 22.55 1.77 34.93
N MET A 5 22.10 0.60 34.43
CA MET A 5 21.74 0.22 33.03
C MET A 5 20.79 1.21 32.31
N PRO A 6 20.35 1.02 31.03
CA PRO A 6 20.72 0.07 29.94
C PRO A 6 20.83 0.74 28.53
N ALA A 7 21.27 0.02 27.48
CA ALA A 7 20.85 0.36 26.11
C ALA A 7 20.86 -0.85 25.14
N ALA A 8 19.64 -1.33 24.86
CA ALA A 8 19.14 -1.94 23.63
C ALA A 8 19.99 -2.99 22.87
N LYS A 9 19.55 -4.25 23.01
CA LYS A 9 19.81 -5.36 22.09
C LYS A 9 19.64 -4.94 20.61
N ARG A 10 20.71 -5.11 19.83
CA ARG A 10 20.80 -5.34 18.37
C ARG A 10 19.47 -5.19 17.61
N ARG A 11 19.23 -3.99 17.05
CA ARG A 11 18.30 -3.83 15.93
C ARG A 11 18.93 -4.48 14.69
N THR A 12 18.15 -5.32 14.02
CA THR A 12 18.51 -6.28 12.99
C THR A 12 19.42 -5.71 11.88
N SER A 13 20.64 -6.23 11.74
CA SER A 13 21.60 -5.91 10.66
C SER A 13 21.26 -6.64 9.36
N ALA A 14 19.98 -6.76 9.01
CA ALA A 14 19.59 -7.39 7.76
C ALA A 14 19.77 -6.37 6.63
N THR A 15 20.49 -6.78 5.59
CA THR A 15 20.70 -6.01 4.37
C THR A 15 20.08 -6.78 3.20
N MET A 16 19.56 -6.06 2.22
CA MET A 16 18.97 -6.65 1.02
C MET A 16 19.62 -6.08 -0.24
N LYS A 17 19.52 -6.81 -1.36
CA LYS A 17 20.08 -6.36 -2.63
C LYS A 17 19.37 -5.09 -3.09
N ALA A 18 20.09 -4.24 -3.82
CA ALA A 18 19.52 -3.03 -4.43
C ALA A 18 18.24 -3.30 -5.25
N SER A 19 18.12 -4.46 -5.92
CA SER A 19 16.90 -4.85 -6.64
C SER A 19 15.70 -5.09 -5.73
N ASP A 20 15.95 -5.73 -4.59
CA ASP A 20 14.91 -6.10 -3.62
C ASP A 20 14.49 -4.85 -2.83
N ALA A 21 15.44 -3.97 -2.51
CA ALA A 21 15.18 -2.67 -1.93
C ALA A 21 14.39 -1.75 -2.87
N ALA A 22 14.74 -1.70 -4.15
CA ALA A 22 14.00 -0.91 -5.14
C ALA A 22 12.54 -1.39 -5.24
N ARG A 23 12.34 -2.71 -5.24
CA ARG A 23 11.00 -3.32 -5.22
C ARG A 23 10.24 -2.95 -3.93
N ALA A 24 10.87 -3.03 -2.77
CA ALA A 24 10.27 -2.68 -1.49
C ALA A 24 9.89 -1.19 -1.41
N LEU A 25 10.71 -0.32 -2.00
CA LEU A 25 10.47 1.12 -2.10
C LEU A 25 9.49 1.52 -3.22
N GLY A 26 9.04 0.58 -4.05
CA GLY A 26 8.15 0.86 -5.18
C GLY A 26 8.80 1.70 -6.30
N ILE A 27 10.14 1.76 -6.39
CA ILE A 27 10.89 2.53 -7.38
C ILE A 27 11.65 1.62 -8.35
N SER A 28 12.09 2.15 -9.49
CA SER A 28 12.96 1.40 -10.39
C SER A 28 14.36 1.25 -9.80
N LEU A 29 15.07 0.17 -10.17
CA LEU A 29 16.46 -0.04 -9.76
C LEU A 29 17.36 1.14 -10.16
N ASP A 30 17.12 1.77 -11.31
CA ASP A 30 17.89 2.93 -11.76
C ASP A 30 17.62 4.19 -10.94
N THR A 31 16.39 4.34 -10.41
CA THR A 31 16.07 5.41 -9.45
C THR A 31 16.81 5.21 -8.14
N LEU A 32 16.87 3.97 -7.63
CA LEU A 32 17.62 3.65 -6.43
C LEU A 32 19.12 3.89 -6.61
N ARG A 33 19.68 3.47 -7.76
CA ARG A 33 21.10 3.74 -8.11
C ARG A 33 21.42 5.22 -8.21
N ARG A 34 20.47 6.03 -8.68
CA ARG A 34 20.58 7.49 -8.71
C ARG A 34 20.56 8.06 -7.29
N TRP A 35 19.64 7.62 -6.43
CA TRP A 35 19.58 8.07 -5.04
C TRP A 35 20.84 7.73 -4.26
N ASP A 36 21.44 6.57 -4.50
CA ASP A 36 22.72 6.18 -3.93
C ASP A 36 23.85 7.14 -4.36
N ARG A 37 23.91 7.47 -5.66
CA ARG A 37 24.86 8.47 -6.18
C ARG A 37 24.63 9.86 -5.58
N ASP A 38 23.38 10.22 -5.37
CA ASP A 38 22.94 11.51 -4.84
C ASP A 38 22.98 11.55 -3.30
N GLY A 39 23.42 10.47 -2.63
CA GLY A 39 23.52 10.38 -1.16
C GLY A 39 22.17 10.35 -0.43
N ARG A 40 21.08 10.04 -1.13
CA ARG A 40 19.70 10.07 -0.63
C ARG A 40 19.23 8.77 0.03
N ILE A 41 20.01 7.69 -0.12
CA ILE A 41 19.77 6.38 0.46
C ILE A 41 21.09 5.81 0.96
N GLU A 42 21.09 5.25 2.17
CA GLU A 42 22.24 4.54 2.71
C GLU A 42 22.42 3.19 1.99
N VAL A 43 23.61 2.99 1.43
CA VAL A 43 23.99 1.75 0.76
C VAL A 43 25.32 1.27 1.31
N VAL A 44 25.34 0.05 1.80
CA VAL A 44 26.54 -0.66 2.24
C VAL A 44 27.04 -1.52 1.09
N ARG A 45 28.35 -1.76 1.00
CA ARG A 45 28.92 -2.71 0.05
C ARG A 45 29.29 -4.00 0.76
N ASP A 46 28.96 -5.14 0.17
CA ASP A 46 29.39 -6.44 0.69
C ASP A 46 30.83 -6.78 0.29
N GLY A 47 31.34 -7.91 0.79
CA GLY A 47 32.68 -8.40 0.44
C GLY A 47 32.88 -8.74 -1.04
N SER A 48 31.82 -8.75 -1.84
CA SER A 48 31.86 -8.87 -3.31
C SER A 48 31.63 -7.52 -4.02
N ASN A 49 31.76 -6.39 -3.29
CA ASN A 49 31.54 -5.02 -3.75
C ASN A 49 30.14 -4.75 -4.35
N ARG A 50 29.13 -5.54 -3.95
CA ARG A 50 27.74 -5.35 -4.40
C ARG A 50 27.01 -4.40 -3.47
N ARG A 51 26.12 -3.60 -4.03
CA ARG A 51 25.27 -2.64 -3.30
C ARG A 51 24.19 -3.38 -2.49
N GLN A 52 24.25 -3.19 -1.19
CA GLN A 52 23.32 -3.71 -0.22
C GLN A 52 22.66 -2.57 0.56
N VAL A 53 21.35 -2.58 0.63
CA VAL A 53 20.57 -1.56 1.34
C VAL A 53 20.16 -2.13 2.69
N PRO A 54 20.42 -1.44 3.82
CA PRO A 54 19.92 -1.85 5.12
C PRO A 54 18.39 -1.95 5.12
N VAL A 55 17.83 -2.99 5.73
CA VAL A 55 16.37 -3.12 5.89
C VAL A 55 15.81 -1.92 6.67
N SER A 56 16.52 -1.46 7.69
CA SER A 56 16.15 -0.25 8.46
C SER A 56 16.13 1.02 7.61
N GLU A 57 16.96 1.08 6.58
CA GLU A 57 17.02 2.22 5.66
C GLU A 57 15.84 2.18 4.68
N VAL A 58 15.48 0.99 4.20
CA VAL A 58 14.23 0.78 3.46
C VAL A 58 13.04 1.15 4.34
N GLU A 59 13.00 0.72 5.61
CA GLU A 59 11.96 1.07 6.59
C GLU A 59 11.88 2.58 6.86
N ARG A 60 13.03 3.26 6.97
CA ARG A 60 13.12 4.72 7.13
C ARG A 60 12.55 5.46 5.92
N LEU A 61 12.95 5.04 4.72
CA LEU A 61 12.51 5.65 3.47
C LEU A 61 11.09 5.25 3.08
N THR A 62 10.56 4.16 3.64
CA THR A 62 9.16 3.77 3.45
C THR A 62 8.26 4.55 4.40
N GLY A 63 8.56 4.70 5.70
CA GLY A 63 7.83 5.57 6.66
C GLY A 63 6.33 5.27 6.90
N GLN A 64 5.70 4.57 5.96
CA GLN A 64 4.42 3.91 5.94
C GLN A 64 4.67 2.60 5.14
N PRO A 65 4.11 1.44 5.53
CA PRO A 65 4.27 0.21 4.75
C PRO A 65 3.86 0.48 3.29
N PRO A 66 4.57 -0.10 2.29
CA PRO A 66 4.39 0.25 0.89
C PRO A 66 2.93 0.05 0.46
N ARG A 67 2.18 1.14 0.32
CA ARG A 67 0.95 1.13 -0.46
C ARG A 67 1.36 0.99 -1.91
N ALA A 68 0.98 -0.13 -2.52
CA ALA A 68 1.24 -0.43 -3.90
C ALA A 68 0.81 0.75 -4.78
N LYS A 69 1.70 1.19 -5.67
CA LYS A 69 1.42 2.19 -6.71
C LYS A 69 0.11 1.85 -7.42
N THR A 70 -0.78 2.83 -7.50
CA THR A 70 -2.01 2.85 -8.31
C THR A 70 -1.65 2.95 -9.80
N GLY A 71 -0.89 1.96 -10.29
CA GLY A 71 -0.65 1.72 -11.70
C GLY A 71 -1.82 0.94 -12.28
N SER A 72 -2.36 1.45 -13.38
CA SER A 72 -3.59 1.07 -14.11
C SER A 72 -3.70 -0.38 -14.63
N ARG A 73 -3.00 -1.35 -14.04
CA ARG A 73 -3.13 -2.79 -14.28
C ARG A 73 -3.55 -3.53 -13.02
N LEU A 74 -4.76 -3.26 -12.54
CA LEU A 74 -5.41 -4.12 -11.56
C LEU A 74 -5.87 -5.40 -12.27
N SER A 75 -5.48 -6.58 -11.76
CA SER A 75 -5.96 -7.89 -12.23
C SER A 75 -7.43 -8.16 -11.89
N ALA A 76 -8.03 -7.26 -11.12
CA ALA A 76 -9.45 -7.26 -10.81
C ALA A 76 -10.27 -7.06 -12.09
N ARG A 77 -11.08 -8.08 -12.40
CA ARG A 77 -11.93 -8.15 -13.59
C ARG A 77 -13.27 -7.46 -13.40
N ASN A 78 -13.75 -7.37 -12.15
CA ASN A 78 -15.02 -6.74 -11.84
C ASN A 78 -14.79 -5.25 -11.62
N ARG A 79 -15.28 -4.43 -12.54
CA ARG A 79 -15.19 -2.97 -12.50
C ARG A 79 -16.60 -2.41 -12.63
N LEU A 80 -17.03 -1.68 -11.61
CA LEU A 80 -18.37 -1.12 -11.50
C LEU A 80 -18.21 0.39 -11.45
N ALA A 81 -18.62 1.07 -12.53
CA ALA A 81 -18.64 2.53 -12.54
C ALA A 81 -19.75 3.03 -11.61
N GLY A 82 -19.48 4.10 -10.87
CA GLY A 82 -20.43 4.66 -9.92
C GLY A 82 -20.05 6.05 -9.46
N THR A 83 -20.84 6.58 -8.54
CA THR A 83 -20.63 7.90 -7.93
C THR A 83 -20.53 7.73 -6.42
N VAL A 84 -19.57 8.41 -5.80
CA VAL A 84 -19.46 8.44 -4.34
C VAL A 84 -20.70 9.13 -3.78
N ARG A 85 -21.43 8.43 -2.91
CA ARG A 85 -22.60 8.95 -2.19
C ARG A 85 -22.19 9.54 -0.86
N ARG A 86 -21.34 8.84 -0.12
CA ARG A 86 -20.89 9.23 1.22
C ARG A 86 -19.48 8.71 1.50
N VAL A 87 -18.74 9.48 2.29
CA VAL A 87 -17.46 9.07 2.85
C VAL A 87 -17.54 9.24 4.37
N GLN A 88 -17.21 8.19 5.10
CA GLN A 88 -17.13 8.19 6.56
C GLN A 88 -15.73 7.76 6.93
N ALA A 89 -14.94 8.65 7.54
CA ALA A 89 -13.57 8.34 7.90
C ALA A 89 -13.41 8.39 9.42
N ASP A 90 -12.95 7.31 10.03
CA ASP A 90 -12.70 7.16 11.47
C ASP A 90 -11.31 6.57 11.72
N GLY A 91 -10.50 7.28 12.50
CA GLY A 91 -9.08 6.96 12.68
C GLY A 91 -8.36 6.78 11.34
N VAL A 92 -7.70 5.63 11.14
CA VAL A 92 -6.93 5.29 9.92
C VAL A 92 -7.82 4.73 8.81
N MET A 93 -9.05 4.34 9.12
CA MET A 93 -9.97 3.67 8.19
C MET A 93 -11.05 4.62 7.69
N ALA A 94 -11.62 4.28 6.54
CA ALA A 94 -12.76 4.96 5.97
C ALA A 94 -13.68 3.99 5.24
N VAL A 95 -14.98 4.28 5.29
CA VAL A 95 -16.01 3.61 4.50
C VAL A 95 -16.50 4.59 3.45
N VAL A 96 -16.44 4.18 2.19
CA VAL A 96 -16.95 4.92 1.04
C VAL A 96 -18.18 4.18 0.51
N GLU A 97 -19.32 4.86 0.49
CA GLU A 97 -20.53 4.38 -0.16
C GLU A 97 -20.54 4.86 -1.61
N ILE A 98 -20.73 3.93 -2.54
CA ILE A 98 -20.71 4.17 -3.97
C ILE A 98 -22.03 3.70 -4.56
N GLU A 99 -22.70 4.57 -5.29
CA GLU A 99 -23.89 4.25 -6.07
C GLU A 99 -23.46 3.80 -7.46
N ALA A 100 -23.71 2.53 -7.80
CA ALA A 100 -23.29 1.89 -9.03
C ALA A 100 -24.51 1.28 -9.75
N GLY A 101 -25.22 2.12 -10.51
CA GLY A 101 -26.49 1.74 -11.14
C GLY A 101 -27.56 1.44 -10.08
N PRO A 102 -28.25 0.28 -10.13
CA PRO A 102 -29.29 -0.06 -9.14
C PRO A 102 -28.72 -0.53 -7.79
N TYR A 103 -27.40 -0.64 -7.66
CA TYR A 103 -26.74 -1.20 -6.48
C TYR A 103 -25.99 -0.12 -5.70
N THR A 104 -25.95 -0.28 -4.37
CA THR A 104 -25.06 0.47 -3.48
C THR A 104 -23.94 -0.42 -2.99
N LEU A 105 -22.70 0.03 -3.16
CA LEU A 105 -21.50 -0.68 -2.73
C LEU A 105 -20.87 0.06 -1.55
N ALA A 106 -20.39 -0.68 -0.56
CA ALA A 106 -19.58 -0.13 0.53
C ALA A 106 -18.14 -0.62 0.38
N ALA A 107 -17.20 0.32 0.31
CA ALA A 107 -15.77 0.04 0.25
C ALA A 107 -15.10 0.51 1.53
N ALA A 108 -14.54 -0.43 2.30
CA ALA A 108 -13.66 -0.12 3.41
C ALA A 108 -12.23 0.08 2.87
N ILE A 109 -11.72 1.31 2.96
CA ILE A 109 -10.38 1.70 2.53
C ILE A 109 -9.70 2.51 3.64
N THR A 110 -8.45 2.89 3.46
CA THR A 110 -7.78 3.76 4.44
C THR A 110 -8.13 5.23 4.21
N ARG A 111 -8.08 6.04 5.27
CA ARG A 111 -8.27 7.50 5.19
C ARG A 111 -7.37 8.14 4.14
N ASP A 112 -6.08 7.83 4.14
CA ASP A 112 -5.13 8.41 3.17
C ASP A 112 -5.53 8.12 1.72
N ALA A 113 -6.18 6.98 1.44
CA ALA A 113 -6.63 6.64 0.09
C ALA A 113 -7.85 7.46 -0.34
N VAL A 114 -8.73 7.82 0.60
CA VAL A 114 -9.82 8.78 0.37
C VAL A 114 -9.23 10.14 -0.02
N GLU A 115 -8.24 10.61 0.74
CA GLU A 115 -7.60 11.90 0.53
C GLU A 115 -6.84 11.95 -0.80
N GLU A 116 -6.03 10.92 -1.09
CA GLU A 116 -5.25 10.81 -2.32
C GLU A 116 -6.13 10.75 -3.58
N LEU A 117 -7.22 9.99 -3.53
CA LEU A 117 -8.19 9.89 -4.62
C LEU A 117 -9.20 11.04 -4.62
N ALA A 118 -9.06 12.01 -3.70
CA ALA A 118 -9.96 13.15 -3.50
C ALA A 118 -11.44 12.74 -3.45
N LEU A 119 -11.74 11.61 -2.80
CA LEU A 119 -13.09 11.05 -2.73
C LEU A 119 -13.97 11.93 -1.86
N ARG A 120 -15.07 12.37 -2.45
CA ARG A 120 -16.12 13.15 -1.81
C ARG A 120 -17.46 12.88 -2.50
N PRO A 121 -18.60 13.12 -1.83
CA PRO A 121 -19.90 12.97 -2.45
C PRO A 121 -19.97 13.66 -3.82
N GLY A 122 -20.52 12.96 -4.81
CA GLY A 122 -20.65 13.43 -6.20
C GLY A 122 -19.46 13.12 -7.12
N VAL A 123 -18.35 12.56 -6.62
CA VAL A 123 -17.20 12.19 -7.47
C VAL A 123 -17.47 10.86 -8.18
N ALA A 124 -17.23 10.84 -9.50
CA ALA A 124 -17.26 9.62 -10.30
C ALA A 124 -16.08 8.72 -9.97
N VAL A 125 -16.35 7.43 -9.76
CA VAL A 125 -15.38 6.41 -9.36
C VAL A 125 -15.62 5.09 -10.08
N VAL A 126 -14.62 4.22 -10.05
CA VAL A 126 -14.76 2.82 -10.51
C VAL A 126 -14.41 1.89 -9.35
N ALA A 127 -15.44 1.28 -8.77
CA ALA A 127 -15.26 0.24 -7.77
C ALA A 127 -14.67 -1.00 -8.45
N THR A 128 -13.47 -1.39 -8.01
CA THR A 128 -12.72 -2.49 -8.62
C THR A 128 -12.60 -3.64 -7.63
N ILE A 129 -13.20 -4.79 -7.94
CA ILE A 129 -13.31 -5.95 -7.05
C ILE A 129 -12.48 -7.10 -7.61
N LYS A 130 -11.62 -7.68 -6.77
CA LYS A 130 -10.85 -8.87 -7.16
C LYS A 130 -11.80 -10.06 -7.29
N ALA A 131 -11.75 -10.77 -8.42
CA ALA A 131 -12.67 -11.89 -8.66
C ALA A 131 -12.60 -12.96 -7.56
N THR A 132 -11.43 -13.19 -6.97
CA THR A 132 -11.23 -14.18 -5.91
C THR A 132 -11.79 -13.78 -4.55
N SER A 133 -12.35 -12.57 -4.39
CA SER A 133 -12.98 -12.11 -3.14
C SER A 133 -14.50 -12.03 -3.23
N VAL A 134 -15.09 -12.43 -4.36
CA VAL A 134 -16.54 -12.48 -4.53
C VAL A 134 -17.05 -13.81 -4.00
N MET A 135 -18.08 -13.76 -3.14
CA MET A 135 -18.83 -14.93 -2.71
C MET A 135 -20.09 -15.07 -3.57
N VAL A 136 -20.49 -16.31 -3.84
CA VAL A 136 -21.71 -16.63 -4.62
C VAL A 136 -22.59 -17.53 -3.77
N SER A 137 -23.86 -17.18 -3.66
CA SER A 137 -24.91 -18.01 -3.08
C SER A 137 -26.01 -18.20 -4.12
N ARG A 138 -26.64 -19.37 -4.13
CA ARG A 138 -27.90 -19.58 -4.85
C ARG A 138 -29.03 -19.04 -3.98
N GLU A 139 -29.97 -18.32 -4.59
CA GLU A 139 -31.22 -18.01 -3.93
C GLU A 139 -32.09 -19.27 -3.94
N ASP A 140 -32.44 -19.78 -2.76
CA ASP A 140 -33.49 -20.79 -2.62
C ASP A 140 -34.81 -20.08 -2.89
N VAL A 141 -35.19 -20.00 -4.16
CA VAL A 141 -36.55 -19.61 -4.53
C VAL A 141 -37.48 -20.64 -3.90
N PRO A 142 -38.38 -20.27 -2.98
CA PRO A 142 -39.34 -21.21 -2.44
C PRO A 142 -40.21 -21.67 -3.60
N THR A 143 -40.07 -22.94 -3.99
CA THR A 143 -40.98 -23.57 -4.94
C THR A 143 -42.32 -23.72 -4.23
N GLY A 144 -43.20 -22.73 -4.41
CA GLY A 144 -44.62 -22.85 -4.13
C GLY A 144 -45.32 -23.72 -5.16
#